data_AF-A0A924VB92-F1
#
_entry.id   AF-A0A924VB92-F1
#
_cell.length_a   1.000
_cell.length_b   1.000
_cell.length_c   1.000
_cell.angle_alpha   90.00
_cell.angle_beta   90.00
_cell.angle_gamma   90.00
#
_symmetry.space_group_name_H-M   'P 1'
#
loop_
_entity.id
_entity.type
_entity.pdbx_description
1 polymer ?
#
loop_
_entity_poly.entity_id
_entity_poly.type
_entity_poly.pdbx_seq_one_letter_code
_entity_poly.pdbx_strand_id
1 'polypeptide(L)'
;MVLIHKSETGPIPKWSMYLFPILTVLFAAFYLIDESFYRSIIKEDSIIEWLTFGFLIAAGFVSILVASKIWKKHNYLHWFFILFFGFNLLAGMEEISWGQRVFEVETTGVFQKYSDQNEINLHNTFQGIFHIKTKHIALLLLLVYGCILPGLMRNKNPQYDQMPLKQFIIPPLFLRGGFAIAAILMLDFQTGNEEEIGEFFFSICFFFMMLWNLNLLKKGYYRADNYFASSKSIPSFSE
;
A
#
# COMPACT_ATOMS: atom_id res chain seq x y z
N MET A 1 10.55 12.13 -13.35
CA MET A 1 11.19 11.02 -12.62
C MET A 1 11.47 11.49 -11.21
N VAL A 2 10.60 11.17 -10.25
CA VAL A 2 11.07 11.02 -8.87
C VAL A 2 11.49 9.55 -8.72
N LEU A 3 12.34 9.07 -9.64
CA LEU A 3 13.28 8.04 -9.21
C LEU A 3 14.19 8.84 -8.31
N ILE A 4 13.92 8.76 -7.01
CA ILE A 4 14.92 9.06 -6.01
C ILE A 4 16.12 8.25 -6.45
N HIS A 5 17.13 8.92 -6.99
CA HIS A 5 18.28 8.22 -7.52
C HIS A 5 18.85 7.39 -6.37
N LYS A 6 19.50 6.24 -6.63
CA LYS A 6 20.03 5.36 -5.56
C LYS A 6 20.98 6.10 -4.57
N SER A 7 21.50 7.26 -4.97
CA SER A 7 22.29 8.18 -4.13
C SER A 7 21.45 9.07 -3.19
N GLU A 8 20.13 9.12 -3.36
CA GLU A 8 19.18 9.98 -2.67
C GLU A 8 18.22 9.19 -1.76
N THR A 9 18.18 7.85 -1.87
CA THR A 9 17.32 6.98 -1.04
C THR A 9 17.83 6.82 0.39
N GLY A 10 18.95 7.46 0.75
CA GLY A 10 19.59 7.30 2.06
C GLY A 10 19.97 5.84 2.38
N PRO A 11 20.53 5.59 3.57
CA PRO A 11 20.69 4.22 4.06
C PRO A 11 19.32 3.59 4.29
N ILE A 12 19.18 2.32 3.91
CA ILE A 12 18.01 1.49 4.25
C ILE A 12 17.80 1.58 5.77
N PRO A 13 16.61 1.98 6.23
CA PRO A 13 16.34 1.99 7.66
C PRO A 13 16.47 0.56 8.20
N LYS A 14 17.46 0.30 9.05
CA LYS A 14 17.76 -1.07 9.51
C LYS A 14 16.55 -1.75 10.15
N TRP A 15 15.68 -0.99 10.80
CA TRP A 15 14.45 -1.49 11.42
C TRP A 15 13.51 -2.18 10.42
N SER A 16 13.47 -1.75 9.16
CA SER A 16 12.52 -2.30 8.18
C SER A 16 12.87 -3.73 7.78
N MET A 17 14.13 -4.13 7.94
CA MET A 17 14.58 -5.51 7.69
C MET A 17 14.10 -6.47 8.78
N TYR A 18 13.82 -5.97 9.98
CA TYR A 18 13.44 -6.78 11.13
C TYR A 18 11.95 -6.69 11.47
N LEU A 19 11.28 -5.58 11.14
CA LEU A 19 9.87 -5.33 11.50
C LEU A 19 8.94 -6.48 11.06
N PHE A 20 8.86 -6.75 9.76
CA PHE A 20 7.93 -7.75 9.25
C PHE A 20 8.28 -9.18 9.67
N PRO A 21 9.55 -9.63 9.64
CA PRO A 21 9.91 -10.93 10.22
C PRO A 21 9.56 -11.07 11.70
N ILE A 22 9.79 -10.03 12.52
CA ILE A 22 9.44 -10.06 13.95
C ILE A 22 7.91 -10.15 14.12
N LEU A 23 7.14 -9.37 13.36
CA LEU A 23 5.68 -9.45 13.41
C LEU A 23 5.19 -10.84 12.99
N THR A 24 5.75 -11.44 11.92
CA THR A 24 5.40 -12.80 11.51
C THR A 24 5.69 -13.82 12.60
N VAL A 25 6.86 -13.74 13.25
CA VAL A 25 7.21 -14.62 14.37
C VAL A 25 6.27 -14.41 15.54
N LEU A 26 5.84 -13.18 15.81
CA LEU A 26 4.86 -12.86 16.86
C LEU A 26 3.49 -13.53 16.58
N PHE A 27 2.96 -13.39 15.36
CA PHE A 27 1.70 -14.05 14.98
C PHE A 27 1.82 -15.58 15.00
N ALA A 28 2.94 -16.12 14.55
CA ALA A 28 3.22 -17.56 14.66
C ALA A 28 3.27 -18.00 16.14
N ALA A 29 3.86 -17.20 17.02
CA ALA A 29 3.86 -17.49 18.46
C ALA A 29 2.45 -17.44 19.06
N PHE A 30 1.61 -16.49 18.67
CA PHE A 30 0.19 -16.47 19.09
C PHE A 30 -0.52 -17.76 18.66
N TYR A 31 -0.37 -18.18 17.40
CA TYR A 31 -0.94 -19.43 16.91
C TYR A 31 -0.48 -20.66 17.70
N LEU A 32 0.82 -20.77 17.97
CA LEU A 32 1.40 -21.93 18.65
C LEU A 32 1.11 -22.00 20.15
N ILE A 33 0.92 -20.85 20.82
CA ILE A 33 0.67 -20.77 22.26
C ILE A 33 -0.83 -20.87 22.55
N ASP A 34 -1.66 -20.15 21.79
CA ASP A 34 -3.10 -20.09 21.97
C ASP A 34 -3.80 -19.84 20.62
N GLU A 35 -4.16 -20.94 19.95
CA GLU A 35 -4.88 -20.89 18.68
C GLU A 35 -6.24 -20.17 18.79
N SER A 36 -6.92 -20.30 19.93
CA SER A 36 -8.21 -19.63 20.14
C SER A 36 -8.04 -18.11 20.19
N PHE A 37 -7.02 -17.63 20.89
CA PHE A 37 -6.66 -16.23 20.90
C PHE A 37 -6.25 -15.75 19.50
N TYR A 38 -5.37 -16.49 18.82
CA TYR A 38 -4.97 -16.19 17.44
C TYR A 38 -6.18 -16.01 16.52
N ARG A 39 -7.09 -16.99 16.47
CA ARG A 39 -8.31 -16.91 15.66
C ARG A 39 -9.22 -15.75 16.06
N SER A 40 -9.26 -15.38 17.34
CA SER A 40 -10.08 -14.27 17.82
C SER A 40 -9.58 -12.89 17.36
N ILE A 41 -8.28 -12.77 17.06
CA ILE A 41 -7.68 -11.51 16.60
C ILE A 41 -7.59 -11.40 15.08
N ILE A 42 -7.92 -12.46 14.32
CA ILE A 42 -7.90 -12.47 12.82
C ILE A 42 -9.23 -12.91 12.20
N LYS A 43 -10.31 -12.87 12.97
CA LYS A 43 -11.67 -13.12 12.45
C LYS A 43 -12.29 -11.80 12.00
N GLU A 44 -13.43 -11.90 11.32
CA GLU A 44 -14.30 -10.76 11.04
C GLU A 44 -14.53 -9.88 12.29
N ASP A 45 -14.46 -8.56 12.09
CA ASP A 45 -14.53 -7.51 13.11
C ASP A 45 -13.46 -7.64 14.20
N SER A 46 -12.27 -8.11 13.84
CA SER A 46 -11.18 -8.26 14.79
C SER A 46 -10.34 -6.99 14.97
N ILE A 47 -9.50 -7.02 16.01
CA ILE A 47 -8.52 -5.98 16.26
C ILE A 47 -7.59 -5.76 15.04
N ILE A 48 -7.34 -6.80 14.23
CA ILE A 48 -6.46 -6.67 13.07
C ILE A 48 -7.12 -5.88 11.96
N GLU A 49 -8.39 -6.11 11.62
CA GLU A 49 -9.16 -5.25 10.69
C GLU A 49 -9.19 -3.79 11.13
N TRP A 50 -9.48 -3.54 12.42
CA TRP A 50 -9.49 -2.18 12.96
C TRP A 50 -8.13 -1.49 12.87
N LEU A 51 -7.04 -2.26 13.03
CA LEU A 51 -5.69 -1.76 12.82
C LEU A 51 -5.39 -1.53 11.32
N THR A 52 -5.78 -2.44 10.44
CA THR A 52 -5.68 -2.30 8.98
C THR A 52 -6.39 -1.03 8.52
N PHE A 53 -7.64 -0.82 8.94
CA PHE A 53 -8.39 0.40 8.76
C PHE A 53 -7.61 1.63 9.22
N GLY A 54 -7.11 1.63 10.46
CA GLY A 54 -6.35 2.75 11.02
C GLY A 54 -5.10 3.11 10.20
N PHE A 55 -4.33 2.10 9.77
CA PHE A 55 -3.13 2.32 8.95
C PHE A 55 -3.46 2.80 7.54
N LEU A 56 -4.51 2.26 6.90
CA LEU A 56 -4.97 2.72 5.58
C LEU A 56 -5.43 4.18 5.64
N ILE A 57 -6.24 4.55 6.63
CA ILE A 57 -6.68 5.94 6.82
C ILE A 57 -5.50 6.87 7.08
N ALA A 58 -4.56 6.47 7.93
CA ALA A 58 -3.36 7.24 8.19
C ALA A 58 -2.51 7.41 6.91
N ALA A 59 -2.33 6.35 6.12
CA ALA A 59 -1.63 6.41 4.84
C ALA A 59 -2.32 7.36 3.86
N GLY A 60 -3.65 7.27 3.76
CA GLY A 60 -4.47 8.16 2.95
C GLY A 60 -4.28 9.63 3.32
N PHE A 61 -4.39 9.97 4.61
CA PHE A 61 -4.21 11.36 5.05
C PHE A 61 -2.79 11.88 4.78
N VAL A 62 -1.75 11.07 4.99
CA VAL A 62 -0.39 11.47 4.61
C VAL A 62 -0.28 11.68 3.09
N SER A 63 -0.94 10.85 2.29
CA SER A 63 -0.96 10.98 0.83
C SER A 63 -1.56 12.31 0.37
N ILE A 64 -2.75 12.68 0.86
CA ILE A 64 -3.38 13.95 0.47
C ILE A 64 -2.60 15.17 0.97
N LEU A 65 -1.94 15.06 2.13
CA LEU A 65 -1.02 16.09 2.63
C LEU A 65 0.14 16.29 1.64
N VAL A 66 0.77 15.21 1.15
CA VAL A 66 1.83 15.31 0.13
C VAL A 66 1.28 15.92 -1.16
N ALA A 67 0.13 15.45 -1.65
CA ALA A 67 -0.53 15.96 -2.86
C ALA A 67 -0.72 17.49 -2.82
N SER A 68 -1.28 18.00 -1.71
CA SER A 68 -1.57 19.43 -1.52
C SER A 68 -0.32 20.31 -1.63
N LYS A 69 0.85 19.80 -1.22
CA LYS A 69 2.12 20.54 -1.21
C LYS A 69 2.84 20.51 -2.55
N ILE A 70 2.54 19.52 -3.40
CA ILE A 70 3.17 19.37 -4.72
C ILE A 70 2.25 19.76 -5.89
N TRP A 71 0.96 19.99 -5.66
CA TRP A 71 -0.04 20.35 -6.68
C TRP A 71 0.42 21.45 -7.64
N LYS A 72 0.98 22.54 -7.10
CA LYS A 72 1.45 23.69 -7.90
C LYS A 72 2.85 23.51 -8.52
N LYS A 73 3.56 22.43 -8.16
CA LYS A 73 4.98 22.22 -8.53
C LYS A 73 5.15 21.17 -9.63
N HIS A 74 4.19 20.25 -9.78
CA HIS A 74 4.27 19.13 -10.70
C HIS A 74 2.91 18.87 -11.34
N ASN A 75 2.86 18.82 -12.68
CA ASN A 75 1.59 18.79 -13.40
C ASN A 75 0.80 17.47 -13.24
N TYR A 76 1.46 16.34 -12.96
CA TYR A 76 0.78 15.03 -12.92
C TYR A 76 1.02 14.20 -11.66
N LEU A 77 2.13 14.42 -10.93
CA LEU A 77 2.50 13.56 -9.81
C LEU A 77 1.55 13.67 -8.62
N HIS A 78 0.92 14.83 -8.44
CA HIS A 78 -0.08 15.03 -7.38
C HIS A 78 -1.30 14.11 -7.55
N TRP A 79 -1.65 13.73 -8.79
CA TRP A 79 -2.75 12.81 -9.07
C TRP A 79 -2.50 11.42 -8.50
N PHE A 80 -1.27 10.92 -8.54
CA PHE A 80 -0.94 9.65 -7.88
C PHE A 80 -1.36 9.69 -6.41
N PHE A 81 -0.98 10.75 -5.68
CA PHE A 81 -1.27 10.85 -4.25
C PHE A 81 -2.76 11.08 -3.96
N ILE A 82 -3.49 11.77 -4.83
CA ILE A 82 -4.95 11.93 -4.71
C ILE A 82 -5.65 10.60 -4.92
N LEU A 83 -5.29 9.87 -5.99
CA LEU A 83 -5.86 8.55 -6.28
C LEU A 83 -5.50 7.55 -5.19
N PHE A 84 -4.27 7.59 -4.69
CA PHE A 84 -3.83 6.75 -3.58
C PHE A 84 -4.57 7.09 -2.28
N PHE A 85 -4.87 8.36 -2.00
CA PHE A 85 -5.75 8.75 -0.90
C PHE A 85 -7.14 8.13 -1.05
N GLY A 86 -7.78 8.29 -2.22
CA GLY A 86 -9.10 7.71 -2.50
C GLY A 86 -9.09 6.20 -2.35
N PHE A 87 -8.07 5.52 -2.89
CA PHE A 87 -7.89 4.08 -2.76
C PHE A 87 -7.79 3.63 -1.30
N ASN A 88 -6.93 4.26 -0.48
CA ASN A 88 -6.79 3.86 0.93
C ASN A 88 -8.05 4.18 1.76
N LEU A 89 -8.77 5.25 1.43
CA LEU A 89 -10.04 5.57 2.09
C LEU A 89 -11.10 4.52 1.77
N LEU A 90 -11.24 4.15 0.49
CA LEU A 90 -12.17 3.11 0.06
C LEU A 90 -11.81 1.75 0.67
N ALA A 91 -10.54 1.34 0.55
CA ALA A 91 -10.07 0.09 1.14
C ALA A 91 -10.31 0.07 2.66
N GLY A 92 -9.92 1.13 3.38
CA GLY A 92 -10.16 1.19 4.83
C GLY A 92 -11.64 1.15 5.21
N MET A 93 -12.52 1.79 4.45
CA MET A 93 -13.97 1.68 4.68
C MET A 93 -14.48 0.26 4.42
N GLU A 94 -13.96 -0.43 3.41
CA GLU A 94 -14.31 -1.81 3.10
C GLU A 94 -13.94 -2.77 4.25
N GLU A 95 -12.78 -2.58 4.91
CA GLU A 95 -12.33 -3.37 6.07
C GLU A 95 -13.30 -3.33 7.26
N ILE A 96 -13.98 -2.20 7.48
CA ILE A 96 -14.94 -2.04 8.59
C ILE A 96 -16.38 -2.09 8.10
N SER A 97 -16.61 -2.67 6.93
CA SER A 97 -17.91 -2.82 6.28
C SER A 97 -18.69 -1.50 6.26
N TRP A 98 -18.02 -0.41 5.87
CA TRP A 98 -18.55 0.96 5.84
C TRP A 98 -19.13 1.48 7.16
N GLY A 99 -18.67 0.93 8.29
CA GLY A 99 -19.16 1.29 9.62
C GLY A 99 -20.51 0.66 9.97
N GLN A 100 -20.94 -0.38 9.24
CA GLN A 100 -22.20 -1.09 9.46
C GLN A 100 -22.46 -1.41 10.93
N ARG A 101 -21.45 -1.93 11.62
CA ARG A 101 -21.52 -2.33 13.04
C ARG A 101 -21.65 -1.14 13.99
N VAL A 102 -20.97 -0.03 13.67
CA VAL A 102 -20.99 1.20 14.50
C VAL A 102 -22.33 1.92 14.39
N PHE A 103 -22.94 1.89 13.20
CA PHE A 103 -24.19 2.57 12.93
C PHE A 103 -25.41 1.64 12.97
N GLU A 104 -25.23 0.38 13.37
CA GLU A 104 -26.27 -0.66 13.43
C GLU A 104 -27.08 -0.77 12.13
N VAL A 105 -26.38 -0.66 10.99
CA VAL A 105 -27.01 -0.73 9.67
C VAL A 105 -27.35 -2.18 9.35
N GLU A 106 -28.61 -2.44 9.01
CA GLU A 106 -29.04 -3.76 8.57
C GLU A 106 -28.57 -4.06 7.15
N THR A 107 -28.11 -5.29 6.92
CA THR A 107 -27.75 -5.79 5.60
C THR A 107 -29.01 -6.14 4.81
N THR A 108 -29.20 -5.50 3.66
CA THR A 108 -30.41 -5.66 2.84
C THR A 108 -30.08 -5.82 1.36
N GLY A 109 -31.05 -6.33 0.58
CA GLY A 109 -30.98 -6.34 -0.88
C GLY A 109 -29.82 -7.17 -1.44
N VAL A 110 -28.98 -6.54 -2.28
CA VAL A 110 -27.85 -7.22 -2.96
C VAL A 110 -26.83 -7.73 -1.94
N PHE A 111 -26.55 -6.96 -0.89
CA PHE A 111 -25.61 -7.35 0.16
C PHE A 111 -26.12 -8.59 0.91
N GLN A 112 -27.39 -8.61 1.31
CA GLN A 112 -27.97 -9.78 2.00
C GLN A 112 -27.98 -11.03 1.12
N LYS A 113 -28.11 -10.86 -0.19
CA LYS A 113 -28.20 -11.96 -1.16
C LYS A 113 -26.85 -12.58 -1.52
N TYR A 114 -25.78 -11.78 -1.54
CA TYR A 114 -24.49 -12.18 -2.11
C TYR A 114 -23.29 -11.98 -1.18
N SER A 115 -23.45 -11.33 -0.03
CA SER A 115 -22.37 -11.23 0.96
C SER A 115 -22.36 -12.50 1.80
N ASP A 116 -21.25 -13.24 1.76
CA ASP A 116 -21.08 -14.49 2.51
C ASP A 116 -21.03 -14.26 4.04
N GLN A 117 -20.87 -13.00 4.47
CA GLN A 117 -20.70 -12.61 5.87
C GLN A 117 -21.80 -11.68 6.38
N ASN A 118 -22.88 -11.51 5.59
CA ASN A 118 -23.96 -10.57 5.89
C ASN A 118 -23.46 -9.14 6.12
N GLU A 119 -22.51 -8.71 5.29
CA GLU A 119 -21.88 -7.39 5.37
C GLU A 119 -22.19 -6.50 4.16
N ILE A 120 -22.12 -5.18 4.35
CA ILE A 120 -22.34 -4.17 3.30
C ILE A 120 -21.07 -3.76 2.53
N ASN A 121 -19.97 -4.50 2.65
CA ASN A 121 -18.77 -4.26 1.85
C ASN A 121 -18.89 -4.89 0.44
N LEU A 122 -18.26 -4.22 -0.51
CA LEU A 122 -18.32 -4.57 -1.92
C LEU A 122 -17.48 -5.81 -2.21
N HIS A 123 -16.32 -5.97 -1.58
CA HIS A 123 -15.45 -7.10 -1.89
C HIS A 123 -16.10 -8.44 -1.52
N ASN A 124 -16.75 -8.58 -0.35
CA ASN A 124 -17.47 -9.80 0.00
C ASN A 124 -18.65 -10.07 -0.93
N THR A 125 -19.40 -9.02 -1.26
CA THR A 125 -20.52 -9.11 -2.21
C THR A 125 -20.04 -9.56 -3.59
N PHE A 126 -18.90 -9.07 -4.07
CA PHE A 126 -18.31 -9.48 -5.34
C PHE A 126 -17.77 -10.91 -5.30
N GLN A 127 -17.24 -11.37 -4.17
CA GLN A 127 -16.86 -12.77 -4.02
C GLN A 127 -18.07 -13.69 -4.20
N GLY A 128 -19.22 -13.37 -3.60
CA GLY A 128 -20.44 -14.17 -3.78
C GLY A 128 -21.06 -14.06 -5.18
N ILE A 129 -20.93 -12.92 -5.87
CA ILE A 129 -21.44 -12.74 -7.25
C ILE A 129 -20.56 -13.45 -8.28
N PHE A 130 -19.24 -13.25 -8.22
CA PHE A 130 -18.32 -13.66 -9.28
C PHE A 130 -17.57 -14.96 -8.96
N HIS A 131 -17.67 -15.46 -7.72
CA HIS A 131 -16.92 -16.61 -7.22
C HIS A 131 -15.39 -16.47 -7.39
N ILE A 132 -14.91 -15.22 -7.45
CA ILE A 132 -13.49 -14.89 -7.51
C ILE A 132 -13.11 -14.26 -6.18
N LYS A 133 -12.16 -14.86 -5.47
CA LYS A 133 -11.62 -14.27 -4.25
C LYS A 133 -10.79 -13.03 -4.59
N THR A 134 -11.27 -11.85 -4.18
CA THR A 134 -10.63 -10.55 -4.42
C THR A 134 -9.19 -10.51 -3.92
N LYS A 135 -8.89 -11.25 -2.84
CA LYS A 135 -7.55 -11.40 -2.26
C LYS A 135 -6.47 -11.89 -3.22
N HIS A 136 -6.78 -12.79 -4.15
CA HIS A 136 -5.78 -13.29 -5.09
C HIS A 136 -5.39 -12.23 -6.13
N ILE A 137 -6.34 -11.37 -6.49
CA ILE A 137 -6.08 -10.21 -7.34
C ILE A 137 -5.22 -9.20 -6.57
N ALA A 138 -5.58 -8.89 -5.32
CA ALA A 138 -4.81 -8.01 -4.45
C ALA A 138 -3.38 -8.52 -4.24
N LEU A 139 -3.21 -9.80 -3.92
CA LEU A 139 -1.93 -10.50 -3.80
C LEU A 139 -1.06 -10.25 -5.04
N LEU A 140 -1.56 -10.55 -6.23
CA LEU A 140 -0.78 -10.43 -7.47
C LEU A 140 -0.37 -8.98 -7.73
N LEU A 141 -1.32 -8.04 -7.63
CA LEU A 141 -1.08 -6.62 -7.88
C LEU A 141 -0.06 -6.05 -6.89
N LEU A 142 -0.19 -6.35 -5.60
CA LEU A 142 0.68 -5.82 -4.55
C LEU A 142 2.05 -6.50 -4.52
N LEU A 143 2.14 -7.77 -4.90
CA LEU A 143 3.42 -8.45 -5.13
C LEU A 143 4.17 -7.81 -6.30
N VAL A 144 3.50 -7.55 -7.42
CA VAL A 144 4.11 -6.88 -8.56
C VAL A 144 4.56 -5.47 -8.19
N TYR A 145 3.67 -4.69 -7.56
CA TYR A 145 3.93 -3.29 -7.20
C TYR A 145 5.02 -3.12 -6.14
N GLY A 146 4.99 -3.93 -5.08
CA GLY A 146 5.87 -3.79 -3.91
C GLY A 146 7.17 -4.60 -3.97
N CYS A 147 7.22 -5.68 -4.76
CA CYS A 147 8.38 -6.56 -4.82
C CYS A 147 9.09 -6.52 -6.17
N ILE A 148 8.34 -6.74 -7.26
CA ILE A 148 8.92 -6.88 -8.60
C ILE A 148 9.35 -5.51 -9.12
N LEU A 149 8.47 -4.51 -9.08
CA LEU A 149 8.74 -3.18 -9.63
C LEU A 149 9.96 -2.49 -8.96
N PRO A 150 10.10 -2.42 -7.62
CA PRO A 150 11.29 -1.84 -6.99
C PRO A 150 12.56 -2.66 -7.27
N GLY A 151 12.42 -3.97 -7.47
CA GLY A 151 13.52 -4.86 -7.83
C GLY A 151 14.05 -4.61 -9.24
N LEU A 152 13.15 -4.49 -10.23
CA LEU A 152 13.50 -4.20 -11.62
C LEU A 152 14.16 -2.82 -11.74
N MET A 153 13.64 -1.84 -11.00
CA MET A 153 14.14 -0.46 -11.04
C MET A 153 15.41 -0.24 -10.20
N ARG A 154 15.88 -1.26 -9.46
CA ARG A 154 17.17 -1.21 -8.74
C ARG A 154 18.36 -1.15 -9.69
N ASN A 155 18.28 -1.84 -10.81
CA ASN A 155 19.33 -1.89 -11.81
C ASN A 155 19.08 -0.77 -12.81
N LYS A 156 20.08 0.10 -13.03
CA LYS A 156 20.02 1.22 -13.99
C LYS A 156 20.04 0.69 -15.43
N ASN A 157 19.00 -0.04 -15.83
CA ASN A 157 18.83 -0.46 -17.21
C ASN A 157 18.23 0.72 -18.00
N PRO A 158 18.95 1.26 -19.02
CA PRO A 158 18.49 2.39 -19.82
C PRO A 158 17.14 2.14 -20.51
N GLN A 159 16.75 0.88 -20.69
CA GLN A 159 15.46 0.51 -21.28
C GLN A 159 14.27 1.00 -20.43
N TYR A 160 14.43 1.13 -19.11
CA TYR A 160 13.36 1.61 -18.23
C TYR A 160 13.17 3.13 -18.30
N ASP A 161 14.15 3.89 -18.82
CA ASP A 161 14.03 5.34 -19.01
C ASP A 161 13.04 5.72 -20.10
N GLN A 162 12.69 4.79 -20.99
CA GLN A 162 11.74 5.02 -22.09
C GLN A 162 10.30 4.62 -21.75
N MET A 163 10.09 3.90 -20.64
CA MET A 163 8.74 3.49 -20.22
C MET A 163 7.98 4.64 -19.56
N PRO A 164 6.63 4.69 -19.68
CA PRO A 164 5.79 5.69 -18.99
C PRO A 164 5.81 5.57 -17.45
N LEU A 165 6.58 4.63 -16.89
CA LEU A 165 6.83 4.43 -15.46
C LEU A 165 7.33 5.68 -14.72
N LYS A 166 7.81 6.70 -15.44
CA LYS A 166 8.21 8.01 -14.89
C LYS A 166 7.10 8.77 -14.15
N GLN A 167 5.83 8.37 -14.35
CA GLN A 167 4.65 8.97 -13.72
C GLN A 167 4.17 8.23 -12.46
N PHE A 168 4.75 7.05 -12.16
CA PHE A 168 4.36 6.24 -11.00
C PHE A 168 5.32 6.43 -9.82
N ILE A 169 4.77 6.45 -8.62
CA ILE A 169 5.56 6.36 -7.38
C ILE A 169 5.87 4.89 -7.13
N ILE A 170 7.16 4.59 -7.01
CA ILE A 170 7.65 3.23 -6.77
C ILE A 170 7.85 3.04 -5.27
N PRO A 171 7.36 1.93 -4.68
CA PRO A 171 7.62 1.63 -3.28
C PRO A 171 9.12 1.58 -2.99
N PRO A 172 9.58 2.16 -1.87
CA PRO A 172 10.98 2.12 -1.52
C PRO A 172 11.44 0.68 -1.29
N LEU A 173 12.63 0.34 -1.81
CA LEU A 173 13.16 -1.03 -1.81
C LEU A 173 13.21 -1.67 -0.41
N PHE A 174 13.33 -0.86 0.65
CA PHE A 174 13.38 -1.35 2.03
C PHE A 174 12.05 -1.96 2.52
N LEU A 175 10.93 -1.69 1.85
CA LEU A 175 9.61 -2.28 2.14
C LEU A 175 9.36 -3.58 1.39
N ARG A 176 10.23 -3.97 0.44
CA ARG A 176 10.07 -5.18 -0.37
C ARG A 176 9.85 -6.43 0.47
N GLY A 177 10.55 -6.57 1.59
CA GLY A 177 10.37 -7.70 2.50
C GLY A 177 8.96 -7.76 3.09
N GLY A 178 8.40 -6.61 3.48
CA GLY A 178 7.03 -6.51 3.99
C GLY A 178 6.00 -6.89 2.94
N PHE A 179 6.10 -6.34 1.73
CA PHE A 179 5.21 -6.72 0.61
C PHE A 179 5.30 -8.21 0.26
N ALA A 180 6.50 -8.80 0.32
CA ALA A 180 6.68 -10.23 0.03
C ALA A 180 6.03 -11.11 1.09
N ILE A 181 6.25 -10.81 2.37
CA ILE A 181 5.66 -11.56 3.48
C ILE A 181 4.14 -11.40 3.47
N ALA A 182 3.63 -10.17 3.29
CA ALA A 182 2.21 -9.91 3.15
C ALA A 182 1.58 -10.74 2.03
N ALA A 183 2.18 -10.75 0.84
CA ALA A 183 1.69 -11.53 -0.29
C ALA A 183 1.71 -13.05 -0.04
N ILE A 184 2.64 -13.57 0.77
CA ILE A 184 2.66 -14.99 1.17
C ILE A 184 1.50 -15.28 2.12
N LEU A 185 1.20 -14.38 3.06
CA LEU A 185 0.10 -14.55 4.02
C LEU A 185 -1.27 -14.58 3.33
N MET A 186 -1.45 -13.83 2.23
CA MET A 186 -2.65 -13.87 1.37
C MET A 186 -2.97 -15.23 0.73
N LEU A 187 -2.14 -16.26 0.95
CA LEU A 187 -2.36 -17.62 0.44
C LEU A 187 -3.12 -18.52 1.44
N ASP A 188 -3.36 -18.07 2.67
CA ASP A 188 -4.20 -18.74 3.68
C ASP A 188 -3.85 -20.20 3.97
N PHE A 189 -2.55 -20.50 4.06
CA PHE A 189 -2.11 -21.87 4.19
C PHE A 189 -2.48 -22.55 5.51
N GLN A 190 -2.66 -21.80 6.61
CA GLN A 190 -2.69 -22.40 7.95
C GLN A 190 -4.09 -22.50 8.53
N THR A 191 -4.84 -21.39 8.58
CA THR A 191 -6.16 -21.34 9.22
C THR A 191 -7.28 -20.92 8.30
N GLY A 192 -6.96 -20.40 7.11
CA GLY A 192 -7.94 -19.92 6.14
C GLY A 192 -8.15 -18.41 6.14
N ASN A 193 -7.61 -17.72 7.15
CA ASN A 193 -7.83 -16.29 7.44
C ASN A 193 -6.49 -15.52 7.60
N GLU A 194 -5.37 -16.08 7.12
CA GLU A 194 -4.08 -15.38 7.18
C GLU A 194 -4.06 -14.12 6.30
N GLU A 195 -4.99 -14.02 5.35
CA GLU A 195 -5.27 -12.83 4.56
C GLU A 195 -5.38 -11.57 5.41
N GLU A 196 -6.04 -11.62 6.57
CA GLU A 196 -6.18 -10.48 7.49
C GLU A 196 -4.82 -9.93 7.93
N ILE A 197 -3.87 -10.83 8.21
CA ILE A 197 -2.51 -10.46 8.59
C ILE A 197 -1.76 -9.91 7.36
N GLY A 198 -2.00 -10.49 6.18
CA GLY A 198 -1.46 -10.01 4.90
C GLY A 198 -1.89 -8.58 4.58
N GLU A 199 -3.19 -8.29 4.66
CA GLU A 199 -3.80 -6.98 4.44
C GLU A 199 -3.31 -5.96 5.48
N PHE A 200 -3.23 -6.39 6.75
CA PHE A 200 -2.59 -5.60 7.80
C PHE A 200 -1.13 -5.24 7.45
N PHE A 201 -0.33 -6.18 6.96
CA PHE A 201 1.06 -5.92 6.59
C PHE A 201 1.17 -5.00 5.37
N PHE A 202 0.26 -5.12 4.39
CA PHE A 202 0.19 -4.18 3.27
C PHE A 202 -0.17 -2.77 3.73
N SER A 203 -1.11 -2.61 4.66
CA SER A 203 -1.49 -1.30 5.21
C SER A 203 -0.31 -0.61 5.90
N ILE A 204 0.49 -1.36 6.68
CA ILE A 204 1.73 -0.87 7.29
C ILE A 204 2.73 -0.43 6.21
N CYS A 205 2.88 -1.22 5.14
CA CYS A 205 3.74 -0.87 4.01
C CYS A 205 3.30 0.44 3.34
N PHE A 206 2.00 0.61 3.08
CA PHE A 206 1.47 1.85 2.49
C PHE A 206 1.71 3.06 3.39
N PHE A 207 1.47 2.90 4.70
CA PHE A 207 1.72 3.96 5.66
C PHE A 207 3.20 4.40 5.66
N PHE A 208 4.14 3.45 5.77
CA PHE A 208 5.56 3.78 5.73
C PHE A 208 6.02 4.32 4.37
N MET A 209 5.43 3.85 3.27
CA MET A 209 5.67 4.42 1.94
C MET A 209 5.25 5.90 1.91
N MET A 210 4.11 6.25 2.51
CA MET A 210 3.65 7.64 2.56
C MET A 210 4.50 8.50 3.50
N LEU A 211 4.90 7.99 4.67
CA LEU A 211 5.85 8.68 5.55
C LEU A 211 7.19 8.94 4.85
N TRP A 212 7.65 7.98 4.05
CA TRP A 212 8.85 8.13 3.22
C TRP A 212 8.68 9.27 2.20
N ASN A 213 7.58 9.28 1.44
CA ASN A 213 7.29 10.35 0.48
C ASN A 213 7.16 11.72 1.18
N LEU A 214 6.55 11.79 2.37
CA LEU A 214 6.51 13.01 3.17
C LEU A 214 7.91 13.47 3.61
N ASN A 215 8.81 12.54 3.96
CA ASN A 215 10.20 12.87 4.30
C ASN A 215 10.94 13.45 3.09
N LEU A 216 10.76 12.87 1.91
CA LEU A 216 11.34 13.38 0.67
C LEU A 216 10.85 14.78 0.34
N LEU A 217 9.56 15.04 0.58
CA LEU A 217 8.97 16.36 0.43
C LEU A 217 9.62 17.38 1.35
N LYS A 218 9.81 17.05 2.63
CA LYS A 218 10.50 17.93 3.59
C LYS A 218 11.95 18.20 3.19
N LYS A 219 12.62 17.23 2.56
CA LYS A 219 13.99 17.37 2.02
C LYS A 219 14.07 18.05 0.65
N GLY A 220 12.94 18.43 0.05
CA GLY A 220 12.91 19.17 -1.21
C GLY A 220 13.17 18.33 -2.47
N TYR A 221 12.96 17.00 -2.42
CA TYR A 221 13.14 16.13 -3.58
C TYR A 221 12.05 16.30 -4.66
N TYR A 222 10.87 16.82 -4.31
CA TYR A 222 9.86 17.25 -5.30
C TYR A 222 10.20 18.67 -5.77
N ARG A 223 11.15 18.77 -6.70
CA ARG A 223 11.58 20.03 -7.35
C ARG A 223 10.73 20.31 -8.59
N ALA A 224 10.28 21.55 -8.76
CA ALA A 224 9.43 21.93 -9.89
C ALA A 224 10.01 21.51 -11.25
N ASP A 225 9.15 21.06 -12.17
CA ASP A 225 9.53 20.51 -13.48
C ASP A 225 10.45 21.45 -14.30
N ASN A 226 10.40 22.77 -14.03
CA ASN A 226 11.23 23.80 -14.66
C ASN A 226 12.72 23.72 -14.30
N TYR A 227 13.10 23.00 -13.24
CA TYR A 227 14.50 22.94 -12.77
C TYR A 227 15.41 22.12 -13.71
N PHE A 228 14.85 21.18 -14.48
CA PHE A 228 15.58 20.43 -15.51
C PHE A 228 15.60 21.12 -16.87
N ALA A 229 14.72 22.09 -17.10
CA ALA A 229 14.72 22.89 -18.32
C ALA A 229 15.88 23.92 -18.33
N SER A 230 16.24 24.47 -17.16
CA SER A 230 17.35 25.43 -17.04
C SER A 230 18.74 24.79 -17.11
N SER A 231 18.89 23.49 -16.79
CA SER A 231 20.19 22.82 -16.86
C SER A 231 20.56 22.32 -18.27
N LYS A 232 19.73 22.59 -19.28
CA LYS A 232 19.96 22.23 -20.69
C LYS A 232 20.37 23.42 -21.59
N SER A 233 20.67 24.59 -21.02
CA SER A 233 21.34 25.64 -21.80
C SER A 233 22.83 25.27 -21.94
N ILE A 234 23.14 24.45 -22.94
CA ILE A 234 24.49 24.32 -23.49
C ILE A 234 24.90 25.72 -23.98
N PRO A 235 26.11 26.24 -23.67
CA PRO A 235 26.55 27.51 -24.25
C PRO A 235 26.54 27.38 -25.77
N SER A 236 25.91 28.32 -26.46
CA SER A 236 26.08 28.45 -27.90
C SER A 236 27.56 28.64 -28.19
N PHE A 237 28.20 27.64 -28.79
CA PHE A 237 29.46 27.88 -29.49
C PHE A 237 29.12 28.70 -30.73
N SER A 238 29.22 30.01 -30.58
CA SER A 238 29.44 30.94 -31.67
C SER A 238 30.90 30.90 -32.07
N GLU A 239 31.19 30.32 -33.24
CA GLU A 239 32.24 30.74 -34.17
C GLU A 239 31.72 30.54 -35.60
#